data_AF-A0A645HK84-F1
#
_entry.id   AF-A0A645HK84-F1
#
_cell.length_a   1.000
_cell.length_b   1.000
_cell.length_c   1.000
_cell.angle_alpha   90.00
_cell.angle_beta   90.00
_cell.angle_gamma   90.00
#
_symmetry.space_group_name_H-M   'P 1'
#
loop_
_entity.id
_entity.type
_entity.pdbx_description
1 polymer ?
#
loop_
_entity_poly.entity_id
_entity_poly.type
_entity_poly.pdbx_seq_one_letter_code
_entity_poly.pdbx_strand_id
1 'polypeptide(L)'
;MDKIGTRFVFLSDEFYIIAGRKTQPYENYEGFSQLENGVGIIAMFNHEVASSLDKIENNAAMSARGAILTGEYAMPVLEEACNKIMYKLPGLKLDVIAIRNEFFGPSVRVSGLITGGDIISQLEGKNISGSVFIPDNMLRSGETVFLDDITVKDIEERLGIKIIICKQDGRDLVSNIVEHCK
;
A
#
# COMPACT_ATOMS: atom_id res chain seq x y z
N MET A 1 23.75 22.02 12.93
CA MET A 1 23.95 20.57 12.71
C MET A 1 25.42 20.22 12.99
N ASP A 2 26.03 20.83 14.00
CA ASP A 2 27.44 21.25 13.84
C ASP A 2 28.46 20.38 14.59
N LYS A 3 28.08 19.16 14.98
CA LYS A 3 29.01 18.19 15.59
C LYS A 3 29.00 16.79 14.98
N ILE A 4 27.93 16.38 14.29
CA ILE A 4 27.78 14.99 13.82
C ILE A 4 27.27 14.89 12.36
N GLY A 5 26.81 16.00 11.75
CA GLY A 5 26.37 16.01 10.34
C GLY A 5 25.07 15.25 10.03
N THR A 6 24.34 14.82 11.07
CA THR A 6 23.09 14.04 10.97
C THR A 6 22.05 14.55 11.97
N ARG A 7 20.77 14.34 11.67
CA ARG A 7 19.65 14.53 12.62
C ARG A 7 19.66 13.53 13.79
N PHE A 8 20.47 12.46 13.74
CA PHE A 8 20.74 11.45 14.78
C PHE A 8 19.53 10.63 15.26
N VAL A 9 18.33 11.21 15.38
CA VAL A 9 17.10 10.54 15.79
C VAL A 9 16.01 10.79 14.76
N PHE A 10 15.35 9.70 14.37
CA PHE A 10 14.19 9.74 13.49
C PHE A 10 13.03 9.02 14.16
N LEU A 11 11.83 9.61 14.08
CA LEU A 11 10.60 8.95 14.51
C LEU A 11 10.17 7.96 13.43
N SER A 12 9.66 6.80 13.86
CA SER A 12 8.95 5.89 12.96
C SER A 12 7.68 6.56 12.42
N ASP A 13 7.32 6.20 11.20
CA ASP A 13 6.16 6.69 10.48
C ASP A 13 4.84 6.40 11.24
N GLU A 14 4.80 5.33 12.04
CA GLU A 14 3.64 4.98 12.86
C GLU A 14 3.28 6.09 13.87
N PHE A 15 4.27 6.78 14.45
CA PHE A 15 4.01 7.91 15.35
C PHE A 15 3.29 9.05 14.65
N TYR A 16 3.63 9.31 13.38
CA TYR A 16 2.97 10.36 12.59
C TYR A 16 1.53 9.97 12.26
N ILE A 17 1.30 8.72 11.86
CA ILE A 17 -0.04 8.19 11.58
C ILE A 17 -0.94 8.29 12.81
N ILE A 18 -0.48 7.79 13.96
CA ILE A 18 -1.24 7.82 15.22
C ILE A 18 -1.54 9.26 15.65
N ALA A 19 -0.59 10.18 15.46
CA ALA A 19 -0.78 11.59 15.80
C ALA A 19 -1.62 12.37 14.75
N GLY A 20 -2.02 11.75 13.63
CA GLY A 20 -2.69 12.43 12.53
C GLY A 20 -1.83 13.53 11.91
N ARG A 21 -0.51 13.37 11.88
CA ARG A 21 0.47 14.34 11.38
C ARG A 21 1.13 13.83 10.11
N LYS A 22 1.54 14.76 9.26
CA LYS A 22 2.37 14.44 8.09
C LYS A 22 3.77 14.02 8.55
N THR A 23 4.34 13.05 7.85
CA THR A 23 5.76 12.68 7.99
C THR A 23 6.67 13.83 7.55
N GLN A 24 7.97 13.69 7.81
CA GLN A 24 8.94 14.66 7.33
C GLN A 24 9.03 14.61 5.79
N PRO A 25 9.48 15.69 5.15
CA PRO A 25 9.86 15.67 3.72
C PRO A 25 10.93 14.60 3.42
N TYR A 26 10.97 14.14 2.17
CA TYR A 26 11.90 13.11 1.69
C TYR A 26 13.38 13.45 2.01
N GLU A 27 13.76 14.71 1.83
CA GLU A 27 15.11 15.23 2.00
C GLU A 27 15.59 15.16 3.45
N ASN A 28 14.67 15.01 4.40
CA ASN A 28 14.99 14.98 5.83
C ASN A 28 15.45 13.60 6.32
N TYR A 29 15.34 12.53 5.52
CA TYR A 29 15.64 11.16 5.95
C TYR A 29 17.07 10.68 5.63
N GLU A 30 17.95 11.57 5.16
CA GLU A 30 19.41 11.34 5.11
C GLU A 30 19.84 10.00 4.48
N GLY A 31 19.17 9.61 3.38
CA GLY A 31 19.48 8.36 2.67
C GLY A 31 18.73 7.12 3.17
N PHE A 32 17.75 7.28 4.06
CA PHE A 32 16.79 6.24 4.47
C PHE A 32 17.43 4.99 5.09
N SER A 33 18.47 5.16 5.90
CA SER A 33 19.21 4.06 6.53
C SER A 33 18.38 3.18 7.48
N GLN A 34 17.21 3.65 7.91
CA GLN A 34 16.31 2.95 8.83
C GLN A 34 14.97 2.58 8.19
N LEU A 35 14.89 2.52 6.86
CA LEU A 35 13.65 2.22 6.13
C LEU A 35 13.02 0.90 6.60
N GLU A 36 13.83 -0.15 6.79
CA GLU A 36 13.40 -1.46 7.30
C GLU A 36 12.80 -1.40 8.71
N ASN A 37 13.11 -0.37 9.49
CA ASN A 37 12.59 -0.15 10.84
C ASN A 37 11.37 0.78 10.86
N GLY A 38 10.71 1.00 9.72
CA GLY A 38 9.50 1.82 9.66
C GLY A 38 9.76 3.32 9.68
N VAL A 39 10.96 3.78 9.28
CA VAL A 39 11.34 5.20 9.28
C VAL A 39 11.44 5.70 7.84
N GLY A 40 10.55 6.62 7.45
CA GLY A 40 10.59 7.25 6.12
C GLY A 40 9.97 6.42 5.00
N ILE A 41 9.29 5.32 5.31
CA ILE A 41 8.57 4.49 4.32
C ILE A 41 7.57 5.34 3.54
N ILE A 42 6.76 6.13 4.25
CA ILE A 42 5.72 6.98 3.64
C ILE A 42 6.34 8.07 2.76
N ALA A 43 7.45 8.66 3.19
CA ALA A 43 8.11 9.71 2.43
C ALA A 43 8.76 9.17 1.16
N MET A 44 9.44 8.02 1.26
CA MET A 44 10.00 7.29 0.11
C MET A 44 8.90 6.90 -0.88
N PHE A 45 7.86 6.22 -0.39
CA PHE A 45 6.73 5.76 -1.20
C PHE A 45 6.05 6.91 -1.95
N ASN A 46 5.77 8.03 -1.27
CA ASN A 46 5.15 9.20 -1.92
C ASN A 46 6.04 9.82 -3.00
N HIS A 47 7.36 9.87 -2.76
CA HIS A 47 8.32 10.36 -3.75
C HIS A 47 8.36 9.44 -4.98
N GLU A 48 8.35 8.13 -4.76
CA GLU A 48 8.32 7.12 -5.80
C GLU A 48 7.05 7.17 -6.66
N VAL A 49 5.88 7.30 -6.03
CA VAL A 49 4.61 7.50 -6.75
C VAL A 49 4.69 8.76 -7.62
N ALA A 50 5.11 9.89 -7.07
CA ALA A 50 5.20 11.14 -7.80
C ALA A 50 6.15 11.02 -9.00
N SER A 51 7.35 10.46 -8.79
CA SER A 51 8.34 10.25 -9.85
C SER A 51 7.84 9.32 -10.96
N SER A 52 7.07 8.28 -10.63
CA SER A 52 6.46 7.41 -11.64
C SER A 52 5.36 8.11 -12.43
N LEU A 53 4.51 8.91 -11.78
CA LEU A 53 3.46 9.66 -12.48
C LEU A 53 4.00 10.73 -13.42
N ASP A 54 5.14 11.34 -13.09
CA ASP A 54 5.82 12.32 -13.95
C ASP A 54 6.30 11.70 -15.28
N LYS A 55 6.62 10.40 -15.27
CA LYS A 55 7.06 9.65 -16.47
C LYS A 55 5.92 9.18 -17.36
N ILE A 56 4.67 9.28 -16.91
CA ILE A 56 3.51 8.92 -17.73
C ILE A 56 3.22 10.09 -18.68
N GLU A 57 3.54 9.87 -19.97
CA GLU A 57 3.38 10.87 -21.04
C GLU A 57 1.93 10.95 -21.56
N ASN A 58 1.14 9.87 -21.46
CA ASN A 58 -0.20 9.78 -22.02
C ASN A 58 -1.28 9.73 -20.92
N ASN A 59 -2.12 10.76 -20.88
CA ASN A 59 -3.34 10.80 -20.05
C ASN A 59 -4.53 10.14 -20.77
N ALA A 60 -4.30 9.00 -21.43
CA ALA A 60 -5.38 8.31 -22.13
C ALA A 60 -6.46 7.94 -21.10
N ALA A 61 -7.71 8.34 -21.38
CA ALA A 61 -8.81 8.06 -20.48
C ALA A 61 -8.96 6.54 -20.33
N MET A 62 -8.89 6.07 -19.09
CA MET A 62 -9.10 4.67 -18.75
C MET A 62 -10.58 4.46 -18.45
N SER A 63 -11.08 3.25 -18.64
CA SER A 63 -12.40 2.85 -18.14
C SER A 63 -12.26 1.63 -17.23
N ALA A 64 -11.40 1.77 -16.22
CA ALA A 64 -10.99 0.68 -15.36
C ALA A 64 -11.34 0.96 -13.90
N ARG A 65 -11.51 -0.11 -13.13
CA ARG A 65 -11.65 -0.07 -11.67
C ARG A 65 -10.60 -0.97 -11.03
N GLY A 66 -10.19 -0.62 -9.82
CA GLY A 66 -9.38 -1.48 -8.98
C GLY A 66 -9.58 -1.16 -7.51
N ALA A 67 -9.11 -2.06 -6.65
CA ALA A 67 -9.15 -1.89 -5.20
C ALA A 67 -7.78 -2.25 -4.59
N ILE A 68 -7.32 -1.48 -3.61
CA ILE A 68 -6.11 -1.79 -2.85
C ILE A 68 -6.52 -2.26 -1.47
N LEU A 69 -6.15 -3.49 -1.10
CA LEU A 69 -6.34 -3.98 0.26
C LEU A 69 -5.11 -3.65 1.10
N THR A 70 -5.33 -3.19 2.33
CA THR A 70 -4.25 -2.74 3.21
C THR A 70 -4.64 -2.85 4.68
N GLY A 71 -3.70 -2.57 5.59
CA GLY A 71 -4.02 -2.36 7.01
C GLY A 71 -4.46 -0.91 7.28
N GLU A 72 -5.22 -0.69 8.35
CA GLU A 72 -5.82 0.62 8.65
C GLU A 72 -4.80 1.78 8.73
N TYR A 73 -3.57 1.52 9.17
CA TYR A 73 -2.54 2.56 9.25
C TYR A 73 -2.04 3.05 7.89
N ALA A 74 -2.00 2.17 6.89
CA ALA A 74 -1.54 2.52 5.55
C ALA A 74 -2.65 3.09 4.65
N MET A 75 -3.93 2.90 5.03
CA MET A 75 -5.08 3.41 4.30
C MET A 75 -4.99 4.90 3.92
N PRO A 76 -4.76 5.86 4.84
CA PRO A 76 -4.73 7.28 4.47
C PRO A 76 -3.59 7.63 3.51
N VAL A 77 -2.47 6.91 3.59
CA VAL A 77 -1.32 7.10 2.69
C VAL A 77 -1.65 6.60 1.28
N LEU A 78 -2.27 5.42 1.20
CA LEU A 78 -2.69 4.83 -0.07
C LEU A 78 -3.84 5.60 -0.71
N GLU A 79 -4.77 6.15 0.06
CA GLU A 79 -5.82 7.03 -0.45
C GLU A 79 -5.23 8.28 -1.11
N GLU A 80 -4.24 8.92 -0.48
CA GLU A 80 -3.55 10.06 -1.06
C GLU A 80 -2.85 9.68 -2.38
N ALA A 81 -2.19 8.51 -2.43
CA ALA A 81 -1.55 8.01 -3.63
C ALA A 81 -2.57 7.70 -4.75
N CYS A 82 -3.65 6.98 -4.45
CA CYS A 82 -4.73 6.69 -5.38
C CYS A 82 -5.33 7.97 -5.96
N ASN A 83 -5.53 9.01 -5.15
CA ASN A 83 -6.03 10.29 -5.63
C ASN A 83 -5.09 10.95 -6.65
N LYS A 84 -3.77 10.92 -6.40
CA LYS A 84 -2.76 11.43 -7.36
C LYS A 84 -2.78 10.62 -8.66
N ILE A 85 -2.87 9.29 -8.56
CA ILE A 85 -2.92 8.38 -9.71
C ILE A 85 -4.18 8.64 -10.55
N MET A 86 -5.36 8.68 -9.92
CA MET A 86 -6.63 8.95 -10.60
C MET A 86 -6.68 10.35 -11.22
N TYR A 87 -6.02 11.35 -10.61
CA TYR A 87 -5.88 12.67 -11.21
C TYR A 87 -5.05 12.65 -12.48
N LYS A 88 -3.95 11.88 -12.49
CA LYS A 88 -3.07 11.71 -13.67
C LYS A 88 -3.72 10.83 -14.75
N LEU A 89 -4.57 9.88 -14.36
CA LEU A 89 -5.21 8.89 -15.24
C LEU A 89 -6.74 9.02 -15.19
N PRO A 90 -7.33 9.97 -15.94
CA PRO A 90 -8.77 10.20 -15.94
C PRO A 90 -9.57 8.94 -16.29
N GLY A 91 -10.67 8.71 -15.56
CA GLY A 91 -11.58 7.58 -15.79
C GLY A 91 -11.20 6.28 -15.07
N LEU A 92 -9.98 6.19 -14.52
CA LEU A 92 -9.62 5.17 -13.54
C LEU A 92 -10.36 5.44 -12.21
N LYS A 93 -10.89 4.39 -11.59
CA LYS A 93 -11.42 4.44 -10.21
C LYS A 93 -10.67 3.45 -9.33
N LEU A 94 -10.04 3.95 -8.27
CA LEU A 94 -9.35 3.14 -7.28
C LEU A 94 -10.01 3.35 -5.93
N ASP A 95 -10.37 2.24 -5.29
CA ASP A 95 -10.88 2.22 -3.92
C ASP A 95 -9.78 1.66 -2.99
N VAL A 96 -9.62 2.21 -1.79
CA VAL A 96 -8.71 1.66 -0.77
C VAL A 96 -9.55 1.03 0.33
N ILE A 97 -9.29 -0.24 0.62
CA ILE A 97 -10.05 -1.02 1.59
C ILE A 97 -9.10 -1.44 2.72
N ALA A 98 -9.26 -0.83 3.88
CA ALA A 98 -8.60 -1.30 5.08
C ALA A 98 -9.26 -2.59 5.58
N ILE A 99 -8.43 -3.60 5.81
CA ILE A 99 -8.81 -4.86 6.42
C ILE A 99 -8.49 -4.75 7.90
N ARG A 100 -9.49 -5.00 8.76
CA ARG A 100 -9.27 -5.10 10.20
C ARG A 100 -8.56 -6.39 10.52
N ASN A 101 -7.54 -6.33 11.37
CA ASN A 101 -6.88 -7.53 11.88
C ASN A 101 -7.74 -8.17 12.98
N GLU A 102 -8.35 -9.31 12.70
CA GLU A 102 -9.09 -10.10 13.70
C GLU A 102 -8.22 -11.24 14.23
N PHE A 103 -7.32 -11.78 13.41
CA PHE A 103 -6.43 -12.89 13.77
C PHE A 103 -5.46 -12.57 14.92
N PHE A 104 -4.67 -11.49 14.80
CA PHE A 104 -3.76 -11.00 15.85
C PHE A 104 -4.42 -9.96 16.76
N GLY A 105 -5.64 -9.54 16.42
CA GLY A 105 -6.47 -8.64 17.20
C GLY A 105 -6.49 -7.20 16.69
N PRO A 106 -7.58 -6.45 16.98
CA PRO A 106 -7.88 -5.18 16.30
C PRO A 106 -6.96 -4.02 16.66
N SER A 107 -6.10 -4.18 17.67
CA SER A 107 -5.05 -3.20 17.99
C SER A 107 -3.87 -3.26 17.02
N VAL A 108 -3.72 -4.36 16.26
CA VAL A 108 -2.67 -4.53 15.25
C VAL A 108 -3.19 -4.03 13.91
N ARG A 109 -2.70 -2.88 13.45
CA ARG A 109 -3.32 -2.13 12.33
C ARG A 109 -2.42 -1.98 11.11
N VAL A 110 -1.26 -2.63 11.12
CA VAL A 110 -0.29 -2.66 10.02
C VAL A 110 -0.70 -3.67 8.95
N SER A 111 -0.36 -3.42 7.69
CA SER A 111 -0.70 -4.33 6.58
C SER A 111 0.02 -5.68 6.69
N GLY A 112 1.27 -5.70 7.14
CA GLY A 112 2.09 -6.91 7.15
C GLY A 112 1.68 -7.98 8.17
N LEU A 113 0.63 -7.73 8.96
CA LEU A 113 0.06 -8.70 9.88
C LEU A 113 -1.40 -9.02 9.56
N ILE A 114 -1.95 -8.50 8.45
CA ILE A 114 -3.26 -8.90 7.95
C ILE A 114 -3.15 -10.32 7.38
N THR A 115 -4.11 -11.18 7.72
CA THR A 115 -4.11 -12.57 7.25
C THR A 115 -5.13 -12.82 6.15
N GLY A 116 -5.07 -14.00 5.50
CA GLY A 116 -6.02 -14.33 4.45
C GLY A 116 -7.45 -14.48 4.98
N GLY A 117 -7.61 -14.99 6.21
CA GLY A 117 -8.90 -15.13 6.88
C GLY A 117 -9.53 -13.78 7.22
N ASP A 118 -8.72 -12.78 7.61
CA ASP A 118 -9.19 -11.40 7.81
C ASP A 118 -9.77 -10.83 6.51
N ILE A 119 -9.10 -11.06 5.38
CA ILE A 119 -9.55 -10.61 4.05
C ILE A 119 -10.86 -11.31 3.66
N ILE A 120 -10.89 -12.65 3.72
CA ILE A 120 -12.06 -13.43 3.29
C ILE A 120 -13.29 -13.05 4.11
N SER A 121 -13.19 -13.05 5.44
CA SER A 121 -14.32 -12.76 6.33
C SER A 121 -14.94 -11.37 6.09
N GLN A 122 -14.12 -10.38 5.73
CA GLN A 122 -14.58 -9.01 5.51
C GLN A 122 -15.06 -8.74 4.10
N LEU A 123 -14.65 -9.54 3.12
CA LEU A 123 -14.96 -9.33 1.70
C LEU A 123 -15.96 -10.36 1.14
N GLU A 124 -16.23 -11.44 1.85
CA GLU A 124 -17.22 -12.45 1.44
C GLU A 124 -18.60 -11.80 1.21
N GLY A 125 -19.20 -12.09 0.05
CA GLY A 125 -20.48 -11.50 -0.36
C GLY A 125 -20.42 -10.04 -0.83
N LYS A 126 -19.26 -9.37 -0.78
CA LYS A 126 -19.07 -8.04 -1.38
C LYS A 126 -18.72 -8.14 -2.85
N ASN A 127 -19.29 -7.26 -3.66
CA ASN A 127 -18.93 -7.16 -5.07
C ASN A 127 -17.72 -6.22 -5.24
N ILE A 128 -16.54 -6.81 -5.43
CA ILE A 128 -15.30 -6.07 -5.70
C ILE A 128 -15.04 -6.13 -7.19
N SER A 129 -15.23 -4.98 -7.85
CA SER A 129 -15.05 -4.87 -9.29
C SER A 129 -13.62 -4.47 -9.65
N GLY A 130 -13.03 -5.16 -10.62
CA GLY A 130 -11.74 -4.81 -11.19
C GLY A 130 -10.56 -5.52 -10.53
N SER A 131 -9.36 -5.00 -10.76
CA SER A 131 -8.10 -5.58 -10.27
C SER A 131 -7.90 -5.29 -8.79
N VAL A 132 -7.58 -6.29 -7.98
CA VAL A 132 -7.33 -6.13 -6.54
C VAL A 132 -5.84 -6.19 -6.27
N PHE A 133 -5.31 -5.21 -5.54
CA PHE A 133 -3.89 -5.10 -5.24
C PHE A 133 -3.65 -5.31 -3.74
N ILE A 134 -2.62 -6.09 -3.40
CA ILE A 134 -2.16 -6.29 -2.01
C ILE A 134 -0.67 -5.97 -1.92
N PRO A 135 -0.17 -5.42 -0.80
CA PRO A 135 1.26 -5.31 -0.56
C PRO A 135 1.86 -6.69 -0.24
N ASP A 136 3.08 -6.92 -0.72
CA ASP A 136 3.84 -8.16 -0.52
C ASP A 136 4.12 -8.48 0.95
N ASN A 137 4.19 -7.47 1.83
CA ASN A 137 4.35 -7.68 3.27
C ASN A 137 3.20 -8.41 3.95
N MET A 138 2.03 -8.52 3.33
CA MET A 138 0.95 -9.38 3.85
C MET A 138 1.31 -10.87 3.77
N LEU A 139 2.28 -11.21 2.93
CA LEU A 139 2.66 -12.58 2.63
C LEU A 139 3.95 -12.95 3.38
N ARG A 140 4.14 -14.25 3.59
CA ARG A 140 5.43 -14.78 4.04
C ARG A 140 6.49 -14.45 2.99
N SER A 141 7.70 -14.12 3.47
CA SER A 141 8.79 -13.65 2.63
C SER A 141 9.12 -14.64 1.50
N GLY A 142 8.91 -14.21 0.26
CA GLY A 142 9.20 -15.01 -0.94
C GLY A 142 8.13 -16.05 -1.30
N GLU A 143 6.98 -16.03 -0.63
CA GLU A 143 5.88 -16.97 -0.82
C GLU A 143 4.58 -16.23 -1.20
N THR A 144 3.56 -16.99 -1.62
CA THR A 144 2.22 -16.48 -1.92
C THR A 144 1.19 -16.94 -0.88
N VAL A 145 1.65 -17.09 0.36
CA VAL A 145 0.86 -17.53 1.52
C VAL A 145 0.88 -16.48 2.62
N PHE A 146 -0.25 -16.27 3.26
CA PHE A 146 -0.42 -15.39 4.40
C PHE A 146 0.07 -16.07 5.69
N LEU A 147 0.09 -15.34 6.81
CA LEU A 147 0.57 -15.87 8.08
C LEU A 147 -0.31 -17.00 8.64
N ASP A 148 -1.57 -17.08 8.25
CA ASP A 148 -2.56 -18.10 8.64
C ASP A 148 -2.68 -19.28 7.66
N ASP A 149 -1.63 -19.51 6.85
CA ASP A 149 -1.53 -20.61 5.87
C ASP A 149 -2.52 -20.53 4.70
N ILE A 150 -3.33 -19.48 4.61
CA ILE A 150 -4.20 -19.22 3.45
C ILE A 150 -3.35 -18.68 2.31
N THR A 151 -3.52 -19.22 1.10
CA THR A 151 -2.79 -18.75 -0.09
C THR A 151 -3.55 -17.65 -0.82
N VAL A 152 -2.84 -16.87 -1.63
CA VAL A 152 -3.47 -15.91 -2.55
C VAL A 152 -4.52 -16.58 -3.43
N LYS A 153 -4.23 -17.80 -3.92
CA LYS A 153 -5.14 -18.59 -4.76
C LYS A 153 -6.42 -18.96 -4.03
N ASP A 154 -6.35 -19.31 -2.75
CA ASP A 154 -7.53 -19.61 -1.94
C ASP A 154 -8.46 -18.39 -1.83
N ILE A 155 -7.89 -17.18 -1.66
CA ILE A 155 -8.66 -15.93 -1.60
C ILE A 155 -9.28 -15.62 -2.97
N GLU A 156 -8.50 -15.73 -4.06
CA GLU A 156 -8.99 -15.53 -5.43
C GLU A 156 -10.16 -16.47 -5.75
N GLU A 157 -10.04 -17.77 -5.43
CA GLU A 157 -11.09 -18.77 -5.64
C GLU A 157 -12.33 -18.50 -4.78
N ARG A 158 -12.13 -18.11 -3.51
CA ARG A 158 -13.24 -17.89 -2.57
C ARG A 158 -14.03 -16.62 -2.87
N LEU A 159 -13.36 -15.55 -3.27
CA LEU A 159 -13.97 -14.25 -3.50
C LEU A 159 -14.27 -13.97 -4.97
N GLY A 160 -13.78 -14.80 -5.90
CA GLY A 160 -13.94 -14.58 -7.34
C GLY A 160 -13.25 -13.32 -7.85
N ILE A 161 -12.14 -12.94 -7.21
CA ILE A 161 -11.34 -11.76 -7.55
C ILE A 161 -9.99 -12.18 -8.10
N LYS A 162 -9.32 -11.27 -8.82
CA LYS A 162 -7.92 -11.42 -9.20
C LYS A 162 -7.05 -10.53 -8.31
N ILE A 163 -6.04 -11.12 -7.68
CA ILE A 163 -5.10 -10.44 -6.81
C ILE A 163 -3.78 -10.19 -7.55
N ILE A 164 -3.29 -8.96 -7.45
CA ILE A 164 -2.00 -8.50 -7.94
C ILE A 164 -1.16 -8.16 -6.70
N ILE A 165 -0.01 -8.79 -6.57
CA ILE A 165 0.92 -8.54 -5.47
C ILE A 165 1.83 -7.39 -5.87
N CYS A 166 1.85 -6.35 -5.05
CA CYS A 166 2.71 -5.19 -5.24
C CYS A 166 3.80 -5.16 -4.18
N LYS A 167 5.01 -4.75 -4.57
CA LYS A 167 6.06 -4.40 -3.62
C LYS A 167 5.65 -3.18 -2.82
N GLN A 168 6.27 -2.99 -1.65
CA GLN A 168 6.17 -1.75 -0.88
C GLN A 168 6.97 -0.59 -1.51
N ASP A 169 6.85 -0.42 -2.83
CA ASP A 169 7.52 0.61 -3.64
C ASP A 169 6.43 1.36 -4.43
N GLY A 170 6.49 2.69 -4.39
CA GLY A 170 5.48 3.54 -5.04
C GLY A 170 5.45 3.40 -6.56
N ARG A 171 6.60 3.13 -7.19
CA ARG A 171 6.73 2.90 -8.62
C ARG A 171 6.10 1.58 -9.02
N ASP A 172 6.32 0.53 -8.22
CA ASP A 172 5.75 -0.79 -8.46
C ASP A 172 4.21 -0.74 -8.42
N LEU A 173 3.64 -0.03 -7.44
CA LEU A 173 2.19 0.19 -7.37
C LEU A 173 1.65 0.89 -8.62
N VAL A 174 2.28 2.00 -9.03
CA VAL A 174 1.84 2.76 -10.22
C VAL A 174 1.93 1.88 -11.49
N SER A 175 3.02 1.14 -11.65
CA SER A 175 3.22 0.24 -12.79
C SER A 175 2.14 -0.84 -12.85
N ASN A 176 1.88 -1.52 -11.73
CA ASN A 176 0.86 -2.56 -11.64
C ASN A 176 -0.54 -2.03 -11.93
N ILE A 177 -0.88 -0.83 -11.45
CA ILE A 177 -2.16 -0.20 -11.76
C ILE A 177 -2.29 0.08 -13.26
N VAL A 178 -1.27 0.67 -13.89
CA VAL A 178 -1.30 0.97 -15.33
C VAL A 178 -1.37 -0.31 -16.19
N GLU A 179 -0.73 -1.39 -15.73
CA GLU A 179 -0.72 -2.65 -16.46
C GLU A 179 -2.04 -3.43 -16.35
N HIS A 180 -2.60 -3.48 -15.14
CA HIS A 180 -3.70 -4.39 -14.80
C HIS A 180 -5.07 -3.72 -14.71
N CYS A 181 -5.15 -2.39 -14.66
CA CYS A 181 -6.40 -1.67 -14.87
C CYS A 181 -6.44 -1.26 -16.34
N LYS A 182 -7.38 -1.79 -17.14
CA LYS A 182 -7.59 -1.41 -18.54
C LYS A 182 -9.07 -1.29 -18.84
#